data_AF-A0A381YSY9-F1
#
_entry.id   AF-A0A381YSY9-F1
#
_cell.length_a   1.000
_cell.length_b   1.000
_cell.length_c   1.000
_cell.angle_alpha   90.00
_cell.angle_beta   90.00
_cell.angle_gamma   90.00
#
_symmetry.space_group_name_H-M   'P 1'
#
loop_
_entity.id
_entity.type
_entity.pdbx_description
1 polymer ?
#
loop_
_entity_poly.entity_id
_entity_poly.type
_entity_poly.pdbx_seq_one_letter_code
_entity_poly.pdbx_strand_id
1 'polypeptide(L)'
;MEWASAASNKENLEESLNLCCGIIRDSLGMRDPDLVTVFVSYHHSGMYDVISSKIAEQLHSKHIIGCSAGGVIGSGIEIENQPGISMTAGIL
;
A
#
# COMPACT_ATOMS: atom_id res chain seq x y z
N MET A 1 -14.80 7.16 11.50
CA MET A 1 -13.54 6.83 10.82
C MET A 1 -13.68 5.46 10.21
N GLU A 2 -13.39 5.34 8.93
CA GLU A 2 -13.43 4.09 8.18
C GLU A 2 -12.03 3.75 7.70
N TRP A 3 -11.65 2.49 7.84
CA TRP A 3 -10.29 2.03 7.58
C TRP A 3 -10.30 0.78 6.72
N ALA A 4 -9.31 0.68 5.83
CA ALA A 4 -9.04 -0.51 5.03
C ALA A 4 -7.55 -0.82 5.05
N SER A 5 -7.20 -2.09 4.91
CA SER A 5 -5.82 -2.53 4.79
C SER A 5 -5.68 -3.58 3.71
N ALA A 6 -4.54 -3.61 3.03
CA ALA A 6 -4.20 -4.61 2.04
C ALA A 6 -2.72 -4.97 2.14
N ALA A 7 -2.37 -6.20 1.77
CA ALA A 7 -1.00 -6.64 1.64
C ALA A 7 -0.82 -7.43 0.35
N SER A 8 0.41 -7.42 -0.18
CA SER A 8 0.76 -8.12 -1.42
C SER A 8 2.19 -8.62 -1.37
N ASN A 9 2.43 -9.82 -1.91
CA ASN A 9 3.74 -10.43 -2.07
C ASN A 9 4.14 -10.61 -3.54
N LYS A 10 3.58 -9.81 -4.46
CA LYS A 10 3.94 -9.91 -5.89
C LYS A 10 5.35 -9.39 -6.10
N GLU A 11 6.09 -10.05 -7.00
CA GLU A 11 7.44 -9.60 -7.38
C GLU A 11 7.41 -8.26 -8.12
N ASN A 12 6.37 -8.05 -8.94
CA ASN A 12 6.16 -6.82 -9.67
C ASN A 12 5.46 -5.77 -8.77
N LEU A 13 6.15 -4.64 -8.53
CA LEU A 13 5.64 -3.53 -7.71
C LEU A 13 4.30 -2.98 -8.23
N GLU A 14 4.16 -2.82 -9.55
CA GLU A 14 2.95 -2.26 -10.14
C GLU A 14 1.75 -3.17 -9.96
N GLU A 15 1.93 -4.48 -10.12
CA GLU A 15 0.90 -5.47 -9.80
C GLU A 15 0.53 -5.43 -8.31
N SER A 16 1.52 -5.32 -7.41
CA SER A 16 1.26 -5.19 -5.97
C SER A 16 0.46 -3.93 -5.63
N LEU A 17 0.84 -2.78 -6.18
CA LEU A 17 0.14 -1.51 -5.93
C LEU A 17 -1.28 -1.54 -6.48
N ASN A 18 -1.48 -2.04 -7.70
CA ASN A 18 -2.80 -2.16 -8.30
C ASN A 18 -3.72 -3.06 -7.47
N LEU A 19 -3.19 -4.20 -6.99
CA LEU A 19 -3.94 -5.10 -6.11
C LEU A 19 -4.32 -4.40 -4.80
N CYS A 20 -3.34 -3.81 -4.10
CA CYS A 20 -3.57 -3.19 -2.80
C CYS A 20 -4.51 -1.98 -2.90
N CYS A 21 -4.34 -1.12 -3.91
CA CYS A 21 -5.21 0.03 -4.13
C CYS A 21 -6.64 -0.41 -4.48
N GLY A 22 -6.81 -1.44 -5.32
CA GLY A 22 -8.12 -2.03 -5.63
C GLY A 22 -8.85 -2.50 -4.37
N ILE A 23 -8.18 -3.32 -3.55
CA ILE A 23 -8.75 -3.83 -2.28
C ILE A 23 -9.15 -2.68 -1.35
N ILE A 24 -8.30 -1.66 -1.20
CA ILE A 24 -8.57 -0.50 -0.36
C ILE A 24 -9.78 0.28 -0.87
N ARG A 25 -9.87 0.56 -2.17
CA ARG A 25 -11.01 1.29 -2.76
C ARG A 25 -12.31 0.54 -2.57
N ASP A 26 -12.31 -0.75 -2.86
CA ASP A 26 -13.49 -1.59 -2.69
C ASP A 26 -13.94 -1.61 -1.22
N SER A 27 -12.99 -1.74 -0.29
CA SER A 27 -13.26 -1.77 1.15
C SER A 27 -13.78 -0.44 1.70
N LEU A 28 -13.37 0.69 1.12
CA LEU A 28 -13.82 2.04 1.51
C LEU A 28 -15.09 2.49 0.76
N GLY A 29 -15.66 1.63 -0.08
CA GLY A 29 -16.85 1.96 -0.89
C GLY A 29 -16.56 3.02 -1.94
N MET A 30 -15.41 2.92 -2.62
CA MET A 30 -14.95 3.78 -3.72
C MET A 30 -14.70 5.24 -3.35
N ARG A 31 -14.66 5.58 -2.06
CA ARG A 31 -14.27 6.91 -1.57
C ARG A 31 -12.75 7.03 -1.47
N ASP A 32 -12.27 8.25 -1.67
CA ASP A 32 -10.85 8.57 -1.56
C ASP A 32 -10.44 8.68 -0.08
N PRO A 33 -9.42 7.94 0.38
CA PRO A 33 -8.91 8.05 1.75
C PRO A 33 -8.14 9.36 1.98
N ASP A 34 -8.29 9.97 3.15
CA ASP A 34 -7.50 11.16 3.53
C ASP A 34 -6.03 10.81 3.84
N LEU A 35 -5.79 9.61 4.37
CA LEU A 35 -4.47 9.12 4.76
C LEU A 35 -4.23 7.71 4.20
N VAL A 36 -3.04 7.49 3.66
CA VAL A 36 -2.49 6.16 3.35
C VAL A 36 -1.14 6.01 4.03
N THR A 37 -0.96 4.92 4.78
CA THR A 37 0.33 4.45 5.24
C THR A 37 0.80 3.29 4.35
N VAL A 38 2.08 3.29 3.99
CA VAL A 38 2.67 2.24 3.15
C VAL A 38 4.03 1.80 3.67
N PHE A 39 4.22 0.48 3.77
CA PHE A 39 5.48 -0.15 4.13
C PHE A 39 5.90 -1.09 3.01
N VAL A 40 7.15 -0.99 2.58
CA VAL A 40 7.63 -1.65 1.35
C VAL A 40 8.93 -2.38 1.62
N SER A 41 9.00 -3.67 1.28
CA SER A 41 10.22 -4.45 1.48
C SER A 41 11.36 -3.98 0.56
N TYR A 42 12.60 -4.28 0.93
CA TYR A 42 13.81 -3.88 0.17
C TYR A 42 13.85 -4.42 -1.27
N HIS A 43 13.08 -5.46 -1.58
CA HIS A 43 12.98 -6.04 -2.92
C HIS A 43 12.45 -5.04 -3.97
N HIS A 44 11.73 -4.00 -3.54
CA HIS A 44 11.25 -2.92 -4.42
C HIS A 44 12.09 -1.62 -4.32
N SER A 45 13.28 -1.69 -3.72
CA SER A 45 14.12 -0.50 -3.44
C SER A 45 14.43 0.37 -4.65
N GLY A 46 14.61 -0.23 -5.83
CA GLY A 46 14.86 0.50 -7.07
C GLY A 46 13.72 1.41 -7.53
N MET A 47 12.55 1.33 -6.90
CA MET A 47 11.33 2.05 -7.31
C MET A 47 10.73 2.90 -6.18
N TYR A 48 11.41 3.05 -5.04
CA TYR A 48 10.85 3.78 -3.89
C TYR A 48 10.40 5.21 -4.22
N ASP A 49 11.15 5.90 -5.09
CA ASP A 49 10.85 7.28 -5.47
C ASP A 49 9.52 7.46 -6.21
N VAL A 50 8.95 6.38 -6.77
CA VAL A 50 7.69 6.44 -7.54
C VAL A 50 6.48 5.85 -6.82
N ILE A 51 6.66 5.28 -5.62
CA ILE A 51 5.58 4.57 -4.92
C ILE A 51 4.48 5.54 -4.49
N SER A 52 4.85 6.67 -3.88
CA SER A 52 3.89 7.65 -3.39
C SER A 52 3.07 8.27 -4.54
N SER A 53 3.70 8.57 -5.68
CA SER A 53 2.98 9.11 -6.85
C SER A 53 2.01 8.09 -7.43
N LYS A 54 2.42 6.82 -7.56
CA LYS A 54 1.54 5.74 -8.05
C LYS A 54 0.35 5.49 -7.12
N ILE A 55 0.53 5.59 -5.80
CA ILE A 55 -0.57 5.48 -4.83
C ILE A 55 -1.51 6.68 -4.96
N ALA A 56 -0.96 7.90 -5.08
CA ALA A 56 -1.75 9.12 -5.25
C ALA A 56 -2.61 9.10 -6.52
N GLU A 57 -2.08 8.59 -7.62
CA GLU A 57 -2.81 8.42 -8.89
C GLU A 57 -4.01 7.47 -8.77
N GLN A 58 -3.95 6.46 -7.91
CA GLN A 58 -4.99 5.43 -7.79
C GLN A 58 -6.01 5.70 -6.68
N LEU A 59 -5.56 6.26 -5.56
CA LEU A 59 -6.39 6.48 -4.36
C LEU A 59 -6.78 7.94 -4.17
N HIS A 60 -6.19 8.88 -4.93
CA HIS A 60 -6.38 10.33 -4.78
C HIS A 60 -6.17 10.82 -3.33
N SER A 61 -5.33 10.11 -2.57
CA SER A 61 -5.17 10.40 -1.16
C SER A 61 -4.43 11.71 -0.93
N LYS A 62 -4.87 12.48 0.07
CA LYS A 62 -4.27 13.77 0.44
C LYS A 62 -2.90 13.60 1.10
N HIS A 63 -2.75 12.55 1.89
CA HIS A 63 -1.54 12.30 2.67
C HIS A 63 -1.09 10.85 2.49
N ILE A 64 0.12 10.67 2.01
CA ILE A 64 0.76 9.36 1.87
C ILE A 64 2.05 9.41 2.67
N ILE A 65 2.16 8.53 3.67
CA ILE A 65 3.34 8.41 4.51
C ILE A 65 3.80 6.95 4.53
N GLY A 66 5.09 6.72 4.70
CA GLY A 66 5.61 5.37 4.65
C GLY A 66 7.10 5.29 4.80
N CYS A 67 7.61 4.06 4.79
CA CYS A 67 9.04 3.79 4.78
C CYS A 67 9.35 2.41 4.17
N SER A 68 10.63 2.19 3.93
CA SER A 68 11.17 0.86 3.62
C SER A 68 11.11 -0.06 4.85
N ALA A 69 11.04 -1.37 4.64
CA ALA A 69 11.01 -2.37 5.70
C ALA A 69 11.84 -3.62 5.36
N GLY A 70 12.28 -4.36 6.39
CA GLY A 70 12.88 -5.69 6.22
C GLY A 70 11.84 -6.78 5.94
N GLY A 71 10.68 -6.67 6.58
CA GLY A 71 9.47 -7.46 6.36
C GLY A 71 8.24 -6.58 6.59
N VAL A 72 7.08 -7.00 6.10
CA VAL A 72 5.84 -6.21 6.20
C VAL A 72 4.70 -7.07 6.76
N ILE A 73 3.82 -6.46 7.54
CA ILE A 73 2.60 -7.10 8.06
C ILE A 73 1.41 -6.25 7.64
N GLY A 74 0.39 -6.89 7.07
CA GLY A 74 -0.84 -6.22 6.65
C GLY A 74 -1.94 -7.21 6.33
N SER A 75 -3.20 -6.80 6.51
CA SER A 75 -4.36 -7.67 6.24
C SER A 75 -4.29 -9.05 6.92
N GLY A 76 -3.67 -9.13 8.10
CA GLY A 76 -3.51 -10.37 8.87
C GLY A 76 -2.43 -11.33 8.36
N ILE A 77 -1.58 -10.90 7.42
CA ILE A 77 -0.52 -11.70 6.83
C ILE A 77 0.83 -11.03 7.07
N GLU A 78 1.83 -11.83 7.45
CA GLU A 78 3.23 -11.43 7.56
C GLU A 78 4.02 -11.89 6.33
N ILE A 79 4.82 -11.00 5.75
CA ILE A 79 5.61 -11.22 4.54
C ILE A 79 7.07 -10.87 4.85
N GLU A 80 7.90 -11.91 4.99
CA GLU A 80 9.34 -11.79 5.25
C GLU A 80 10.18 -12.44 4.15
N ASN A 81 11.40 -11.92 3.94
CA ASN A 81 12.40 -12.46 2.99
C ASN A 81 11.90 -12.65 1.55
N GLN A 82 10.89 -11.87 1.15
CA GLN A 82 10.33 -11.86 -0.20
C GLN A 82 9.74 -10.47 -0.52
N PRO A 83 9.43 -10.18 -1.80
CA PRO A 83 8.72 -8.96 -2.18
C PRO A 83 7.45 -8.78 -1.37
N GLY A 84 7.21 -7.56 -0.88
CA GLY A 84 6.21 -7.33 0.14
C GLY A 84 5.80 -5.87 0.24
N ILE A 85 4.49 -5.63 0.21
CA ILE A 85 3.89 -4.32 0.48
C ILE A 85 2.76 -4.51 1.49
N SER A 86 2.69 -3.60 2.46
CA SER A 86 1.55 -3.43 3.35
C SER A 86 1.05 -1.99 3.26
N MET A 87 -0.27 -1.84 3.07
CA MET A 87 -0.94 -0.55 3.00
C MET A 87 -2.10 -0.51 3.98
N THR A 88 -2.27 0.63 4.63
CA THR A 88 -3.47 0.94 5.43
C THR A 88 -3.97 2.33 5.06
N ALA A 89 -5.27 2.48 4.83
CA ALA A 89 -5.88 3.72 4.41
C ALA A 89 -7.08 4.07 5.29
N GLY A 90 -7.30 5.36 5.54
CA GLY A 90 -8.36 5.86 6.40
C GLY A 90 -9.07 7.09 5.82
N ILE A 91 -10.40 7.13 6.01
CA ILE A 91 -11.23 8.32 5.85
C ILE A 91 -11.45 8.92 7.24
N LEU A 92 -11.00 10.16 7.43
CA LEU A 92 -10.87 10.81 8.74
C LEU A 92 -12.03 11.75 9.04
#